data_AF-A0A7W4GEW4-F1
#
_entry.id   AF-A0A7W4GEW4-F1
#
_cell.length_a   1.000
_cell.length_b   1.000
_cell.length_c   1.000
_cell.angle_alpha   90.00
_cell.angle_beta   90.00
_cell.angle_gamma   90.00
#
_symmetry.space_group_name_H-M   'P 1'
#
loop_
_entity.id
_entity.type
_entity.pdbx_description
1 polymer ?
#
loop_
_entity_poly.entity_id
_entity_poly.type
_entity_poly.pdbx_seq_one_letter_code
_entity_poly.pdbx_strand_id
1 'polypeptide(L)'
;MSFTFTPNIDELDNNALAGVLYLDKTSKHLRKILIRNTDEINPAFSVTLTKFELELSFDVFEGLVMPAHTSTTIMGTAAIFKSLDSVQTVTYSDYKILNNPQT
;
A
#
# COMPACT_ATOMS: atom_id res chain seq x y z
N MET A 1 7.93 -8.26 -13.74
CA MET A 1 8.53 -9.29 -12.86
C MET A 1 7.99 -9.06 -11.46
N SER A 2 7.80 -10.09 -10.64
CA SER A 2 7.28 -9.96 -9.28
C SER A 2 8.24 -10.55 -8.25
N PHE A 3 8.31 -9.94 -7.07
CA PHE A 3 9.13 -10.37 -5.95
C PHE A 3 8.27 -10.37 -4.69
N THR A 4 8.38 -11.41 -3.87
CA THR A 4 7.69 -11.48 -2.58
C THR A 4 8.60 -10.99 -1.47
N PHE A 5 8.02 -10.36 -0.45
CA PHE A 5 8.73 -9.91 0.73
C PHE A 5 7.82 -9.99 1.96
N THR A 6 8.41 -10.06 3.15
CA THR A 6 7.69 -9.89 4.42
C THR A 6 7.67 -8.41 4.75
N PRO A 7 6.49 -7.77 4.83
CA PRO A 7 6.39 -6.37 5.22
C PRO A 7 6.89 -6.14 6.64
N ASN A 8 7.38 -4.95 6.91
CA ASN A 8 7.68 -4.49 8.26
C ASN A 8 6.86 -3.23 8.53
N ILE A 9 5.67 -3.41 9.08
CA ILE A 9 4.74 -2.33 9.40
C ILE A 9 4.57 -2.32 10.93
N ASP A 10 4.92 -1.20 11.55
CA ASP A 10 4.75 -1.02 12.98
C ASP A 10 3.28 -1.23 13.37
N GLU A 11 3.06 -1.77 14.57
CA GLU A 11 1.72 -2.03 15.13
C GLU A 11 0.90 -3.16 14.45
N LEU A 12 1.43 -3.80 13.39
CA LEU A 12 0.83 -4.99 12.77
C LEU A 12 1.68 -6.25 13.03
N ASP A 13 1.03 -7.41 13.03
CA ASP A 13 1.75 -8.69 13.01
C ASP A 13 2.34 -8.94 11.62
N ASN A 14 3.63 -8.64 11.47
CA ASN A 14 4.36 -8.82 10.22
C ASN A 14 4.36 -10.27 9.70
N ASN A 15 4.18 -11.27 10.56
CA ASN A 15 4.11 -12.67 10.14
C ASN A 15 2.77 -13.01 9.47
N ALA A 16 1.73 -12.24 9.79
CA ALA A 16 0.42 -12.33 9.17
C ALA A 16 0.29 -11.45 7.92
N LEU A 17 1.40 -10.89 7.42
CA LEU A 17 1.44 -10.03 6.23
C LEU A 17 2.28 -10.64 5.11
N ALA A 18 1.83 -10.43 3.87
CA ALA A 18 2.58 -10.77 2.67
C ALA A 18 2.66 -9.56 1.73
N GLY A 19 3.88 -9.26 1.28
CA GLY A 19 4.17 -8.22 0.31
C GLY A 19 4.52 -8.79 -1.06
N VAL A 20 4.06 -8.14 -2.13
CA VAL A 20 4.48 -8.40 -3.50
C VAL A 20 4.85 -7.09 -4.18
N LEU A 21 6.06 -7.05 -4.73
CA LEU A 21 6.59 -5.94 -5.50
C LEU A 21 6.60 -6.32 -6.98
N TYR A 22 6.06 -5.44 -7.83
CA TYR A 22 5.96 -5.63 -9.26
C TYR A 22 6.83 -4.60 -9.99
N LEU A 23 7.78 -5.08 -10.77
CA LEU A 23 8.59 -4.28 -11.68
C LEU A 23 8.11 -4.45 -13.12
N ASP A 24 8.21 -3.38 -13.91
CA ASP A 24 8.14 -3.48 -15.36
C ASP A 24 9.25 -4.43 -15.89
N LYS A 25 8.94 -5.23 -16.91
CA LYS A 25 9.86 -6.26 -17.40
C LYS A 25 11.06 -5.66 -18.13
N THR A 26 10.88 -4.54 -18.81
CA THR A 26 11.87 -3.94 -19.69
C THR A 26 12.69 -2.87 -18.96
N SER A 27 12.02 -1.84 -18.46
CA SER A 27 12.63 -0.71 -17.76
C SER A 27 13.10 -1.03 -16.35
N LYS A 28 12.60 -2.13 -15.76
CA LYS A 28 12.78 -2.48 -14.34
C LYS A 28 12.22 -1.45 -13.36
N HIS A 29 11.47 -0.45 -13.84
CA HIS A 29 10.81 0.51 -12.97
C HIS A 29 9.78 -0.17 -12.08
N LEU A 30 9.67 0.32 -10.85
CA LEU A 30 8.63 -0.09 -9.92
C LEU A 30 7.26 0.31 -10.48
N ARG A 31 6.31 -0.63 -10.47
CA ARG A 31 4.94 -0.43 -10.96
C ARG A 31 3.90 -0.57 -9.87
N LYS A 32 4.10 -1.51 -8.95
CA LYS A 32 3.14 -1.76 -7.87
C LYS A 32 3.81 -2.39 -6.66
N ILE A 33 3.37 -2.01 -5.48
CA ILE A 33 3.57 -2.73 -4.22
C ILE A 33 2.18 -3.11 -3.72
N LEU A 34 1.99 -4.39 -3.41
CA LEU A 34 0.79 -4.91 -2.78
C LEU A 34 1.18 -5.52 -1.44
N ILE A 35 0.55 -5.08 -0.37
CA ILE A 35 0.67 -5.68 0.96
C ILE A 35 -0.71 -6.14 1.38
N ARG A 36 -0.84 -7.37 1.84
CA ARG A 36 -2.10 -7.88 2.37
C ARG A 36 -1.89 -8.80 3.55
N ASN A 37 -2.89 -8.90 4.41
CA ASN A 37 -2.90 -9.93 5.42
C ASN A 37 -3.11 -11.31 4.81
N THR A 38 -2.42 -12.31 5.35
CA THR A 38 -2.60 -13.73 5.01
C THR A 38 -3.44 -14.46 6.04
N ASP A 39 -3.60 -13.88 7.22
CA ASP A 39 -4.44 -14.35 8.32
C ASP A 39 -5.06 -13.13 9.03
N GLU A 40 -5.97 -13.35 9.98
CA GLU A 40 -6.54 -12.26 10.80
C GLU A 40 -5.45 -11.54 11.60
N ILE A 41 -5.53 -10.21 11.67
CA ILE A 41 -4.57 -9.38 12.42
C ILE A 41 -5.29 -8.68 13.56
N ASN A 42 -4.66 -8.65 14.74
CA ASN A 42 -5.20 -7.99 15.93
C ASN A 42 -4.30 -6.82 16.36
N PRO A 43 -4.39 -5.65 15.71
CA PRO A 43 -3.49 -4.53 15.93
C PRO A 43 -3.65 -3.88 17.32
N ALA A 44 -4.83 -4.04 17.95
CA ALA A 44 -5.13 -3.50 19.26
C ALA A 44 -6.14 -4.38 20.00
N PHE A 45 -6.28 -4.15 21.31
CA PHE A 45 -7.29 -4.84 22.11
C PHE A 45 -8.70 -4.61 21.53
N SER A 46 -9.43 -5.71 21.32
CA SER A 46 -10.77 -5.70 20.73
C SER A 46 -10.86 -5.15 19.29
N VAL A 47 -9.77 -5.23 18.52
CA VAL A 47 -9.78 -4.95 17.08
C VAL A 47 -9.30 -6.19 16.34
N THR A 48 -10.11 -6.67 15.40
CA THR A 48 -9.74 -7.77 14.51
C THR A 48 -9.91 -7.33 13.07
N LEU A 49 -8.83 -7.38 12.29
CA LEU A 49 -8.82 -7.10 10.87
C LEU A 49 -8.87 -8.43 10.11
N THR A 50 -9.99 -8.69 9.44
CA THR A 50 -10.16 -9.86 8.56
C THR A 50 -9.60 -9.60 7.18
N LYS A 51 -9.60 -8.33 6.76
CA LYS A 51 -8.94 -7.87 5.54
C LYS A 51 -8.16 -6.59 5.80
N PHE A 52 -6.89 -6.62 5.44
CA PHE A 52 -6.04 -5.47 5.25
C PHE A 52 -5.38 -5.62 3.88
N GLU A 53 -5.55 -4.63 3.01
CA GLU A 53 -4.88 -4.58 1.71
C GLU A 53 -4.42 -3.15 1.44
N LEU A 54 -3.13 -2.99 1.22
CA LEU A 54 -2.50 -1.74 0.80
C LEU A 54 -1.91 -1.94 -0.59
N GLU A 55 -2.40 -1.16 -1.54
CA GLU A 55 -1.90 -1.09 -2.90
C GLU A 55 -1.30 0.29 -3.14
N LEU A 56 -0.03 0.29 -3.57
CA LEU A 56 0.67 1.46 -4.09
C LEU A 56 0.98 1.19 -5.55
N SER A 57 0.51 2.02 -6.47
CA SER A 57 0.85 1.95 -7.88
C SER A 57 1.66 3.17 -8.30
N PHE A 58 2.50 2.96 -9.30
CA PHE A 58 3.47 3.95 -9.74
C PHE A 58 3.48 4.07 -11.26
N ASP A 59 3.62 5.31 -11.72
CA ASP A 59 3.87 5.63 -13.11
C ASP A 59 5.20 6.36 -13.27
N VAL A 60 5.63 6.49 -14.52
CA VAL A 60 6.90 7.14 -14.84
C VAL A 60 6.59 8.51 -15.39
N PHE A 61 7.10 9.55 -14.74
CA PHE A 61 7.01 10.94 -15.18
C PHE A 61 8.42 11.52 -15.28
N GLU A 62 8.81 12.00 -16.47
CA GLU A 62 10.16 12.54 -16.72
C GLU A 62 11.29 11.58 -16.28
N GLY A 63 11.10 10.28 -16.53
CA GLY A 63 12.05 9.22 -16.16
C GLY A 63 12.07 8.85 -14.68
N LEU A 64 11.29 9.52 -13.83
CA LEU A 64 11.19 9.24 -12.40
C LEU A 64 9.94 8.39 -12.09
N VAL A 65 10.09 7.44 -11.18
CA VAL A 65 8.96 6.66 -10.66
C VAL A 65 8.20 7.54 -9.65
N MET A 66 6.95 7.83 -9.98
CA MET A 66 6.06 8.67 -9.19
C MET A 66 4.84 7.86 -8.74
N PRO A 67 4.28 8.13 -7.54
CA PRO A 67 2.99 7.58 -7.15
C PRO A 67 1.92 7.88 -8.21
N ALA A 68 1.06 6.94 -8.52
CA ALA A 68 -0.06 7.15 -9.44
C ALA A 68 -1.39 6.91 -8.72
N HIS A 69 -1.43 5.84 -7.93
CA HIS A 69 -2.60 5.49 -7.14
C HIS A 69 -2.18 4.86 -5.81
N THR A 70 -2.99 5.10 -4.78
CA THR A 70 -2.91 4.40 -3.51
C THR A 70 -4.31 3.95 -3.13
N SER A 71 -4.45 2.68 -2.76
CA SER A 71 -5.70 2.13 -2.24
C SER A 71 -5.42 1.40 -0.94
N THR A 72 -6.25 1.64 0.06
CA THR A 72 -6.24 0.89 1.32
C THR A 72 -7.63 0.33 1.56
N THR A 73 -7.73 -0.98 1.72
CA THR A 73 -8.96 -1.68 2.11
C THR A 73 -8.76 -2.27 3.50
N ILE A 74 -9.66 -1.91 4.40
CA ILE A 74 -9.74 -2.45 5.76
C ILE A 74 -11.15 -3.02 5.94
N MET A 75 -11.22 -4.27 6.40
CA MET A 75 -12.46 -4.91 6.85
C MET A 75 -12.17 -5.61 8.17
N GLY A 76 -13.14 -5.55 9.08
CA GLY A 76 -12.97 -6.13 10.40
C GLY A 76 -13.98 -5.64 11.40
N THR A 77 -13.62 -5.79 12.67
CA THR A 77 -14.46 -5.43 13.80
C THR A 77 -13.65 -4.66 14.84
N ALA A 78 -14.32 -3.73 15.51
CA ALA A 78 -13.87 -3.05 16.71
C ALA A 78 -14.90 -3.25 17.84
N ALA A 79 -14.40 -3.41 19.06
CA ALA A 79 -15.21 -3.85 20.19
C ALA A 79 -15.99 -5.13 19.82
N ILE A 80 -17.17 -5.32 20.41
CA ILE A 80 -17.93 -6.57 20.23
C ILE A 80 -18.81 -6.52 18.96
N PHE A 81 -19.12 -5.33 18.41
CA PHE A 81 -20.18 -5.20 17.40
C PHE A 81 -19.94 -4.16 16.29
N LYS A 82 -18.86 -3.37 16.34
CA LYS A 82 -18.69 -2.28 15.37
C LYS A 82 -17.92 -2.78 14.16
N SER A 83 -18.52 -2.77 12.98
CA SER A 83 -17.79 -3.06 11.75
C SER A 83 -16.78 -1.95 11.45
N LEU A 84 -15.64 -2.35 10.90
CA LEU A 84 -14.58 -1.50 10.41
C LEU A 84 -14.39 -1.75 8.92
N ASP A 85 -15.34 -1.28 8.11
CA ASP A 85 -15.26 -1.39 6.66
C ASP A 85 -14.86 -0.03 6.08
N SER A 86 -13.65 0.06 5.56
CA SER A 86 -13.11 1.28 4.97
C SER A 86 -12.38 0.96 3.67
N VAL A 87 -12.69 1.74 2.64
CA VAL A 87 -11.93 1.79 1.40
C VAL A 87 -11.50 3.23 1.20
N GLN A 88 -10.19 3.46 1.14
CA GLN A 88 -9.61 4.77 0.90
C GLN A 88 -8.80 4.71 -0.38
N THR A 89 -9.05 5.64 -1.29
CA THR A 89 -8.34 5.74 -2.55
C THR A 89 -7.82 7.15 -2.76
N VAL A 90 -6.59 7.24 -3.26
CA VAL A 90 -5.95 8.50 -3.65
C VAL A 90 -5.37 8.30 -5.04
N THR A 91 -5.63 9.26 -5.92
CA THR A 91 -5.06 9.29 -7.27
C THR A 91 -4.22 10.55 -7.41
N TYR A 92 -3.02 10.38 -7.93
CA TYR A 92 -2.08 11.47 -8.18
C TYR A 92 -2.02 11.74 -9.67
N SER A 93 -2.15 13.00 -10.05
CA SER A 93 -2.07 13.45 -11.44
C SER A 93 -1.32 14.78 -11.53
N ASP A 94 -1.02 15.20 -12.75
CA ASP A 94 -0.53 16.54 -13.06
C ASP A 94 0.78 16.91 -12.34
N TYR A 95 1.70 15.95 -12.27
CA TYR A 95 3.05 16.17 -11.75
C TYR A 95 3.75 17.33 -12.47
N LYS A 96 4.46 18.15 -11.70
CA LYS A 96 5.23 19.29 -12.21
C LYS A 96 6.60 19.32 -11.56
N ILE A 97 7.61 19.59 -12.37
CA ILE A 97 8.95 19.91 -11.89
C ILE A 97 8.94 21.38 -11.46
N LEU A 98 9.22 21.63 -10.17
CA LEU A 98 9.48 22.97 -9.68
C LEU A 98 10.98 23.23 -9.80
N ASN A 99 11.38 24.07 -10.74
CA ASN A 99 12.75 24.59 -10.76
C ASN A 99 12.87 25.59 -9.61
N ASN A 100 13.80 25.37 -8.68
CA ASN A 100 14.09 26.36 -7.64
C ASN A 100 14.39 27.71 -8.31
N PRO A 101 13.86 28.84 -7.77
CA PRO A 101 14.22 30.15 -8.29
C PRO A 101 15.73 30.32 -8.20
N GLN A 102 16.36 30.67 -9.32
CA GLN A 102 17.76 31.09 -9.33
C GLN A 102 17.85 32.39 -8.54
N THR A 103 18.52 32.34 -7.38
CA THR A 103 18.90 33.51 -6.56
C THR A 103 20.03 34.27 -7.20
#